data_AF-A0A971CX32-F1
#
_entry.id   AF-A0A971CX32-F1
#
_cell.length_a   1.000
_cell.length_b   1.000
_cell.length_c   1.000
_cell.angle_alpha   90.00
_cell.angle_beta   90.00
_cell.angle_gamma   90.00
#
_symmetry.space_group_name_H-M   'P 1'
#
loop_
_entity.id
_entity.type
_entity.pdbx_description
1 polymer ?
#
loop_
_entity_poly.entity_id
_entity_poly.type
_entity_poly.pdbx_seq_one_letter_code
_entity_poly.pdbx_strand_id
1 'polypeptide(L)'
;MDVAERCNREIQATIRDLKAVDFELAYLALLTCEGIKPLSRWEKPTDDRTLIALRGMGLYTERIRRKVRLGKAFDETIFSRTCMHLEIYAAHFRDRPVDKSAETVRVEGFLFGYPPCCVSHYVRQPYAPHEFPMQQQAILFHWTCRGCVITPSLIPYYERIHRILQAL
;
A
#
# COMPACT_ATOMS: atom_id res chain seq x y z
N MET A 1 -12.47 9.83 29.97
CA MET A 1 -12.25 9.12 28.70
C MET A 1 -10.79 9.32 28.35
N ASP A 2 -10.02 8.25 28.28
CA ASP A 2 -8.57 8.33 28.06
C ASP A 2 -8.27 8.81 26.62
N VAL A 3 -7.17 9.54 26.45
CA VAL A 3 -6.72 10.07 25.15
C VAL A 3 -6.46 8.92 24.18
N ALA A 4 -5.92 7.79 24.65
CA ALA A 4 -5.70 6.61 23.82
C ALA A 4 -7.01 5.98 23.33
N GLU A 5 -8.04 5.94 24.20
CA GLU A 5 -9.35 5.38 23.88
C GLU A 5 -10.15 6.28 22.92
N ARG A 6 -9.96 7.60 23.01
CA ARG A 6 -10.50 8.57 22.05
C ARG A 6 -9.82 8.43 20.69
N CYS A 7 -8.49 8.39 20.68
CA CYS A 7 -7.70 8.21 19.46
C CYS A 7 -8.05 6.89 18.75
N ASN A 8 -8.25 5.81 19.50
CA ASN A 8 -8.68 4.52 18.95
C ASN A 8 -10.07 4.62 18.30
N ARG A 9 -11.04 5.29 18.95
CA ARG A 9 -12.39 5.50 18.38
C ARG A 9 -12.36 6.38 17.12
N GLU A 10 -11.59 7.45 17.11
CA GLU A 10 -11.45 8.35 15.96
C GLU A 10 -10.80 7.61 14.76
N ILE A 11 -9.78 6.79 15.02
CA ILE A 11 -9.17 5.92 14.00
C ILE A 11 -10.18 4.89 13.48
N GLN A 12 -10.97 4.25 14.35
CA GLN A 12 -12.00 3.30 13.91
C GLN A 12 -13.08 3.95 13.03
N ALA A 13 -13.55 5.15 13.40
CA ALA A 13 -14.51 5.88 12.60
C ALA A 13 -13.93 6.20 11.21
N THR A 14 -12.70 6.71 11.19
CA THR A 14 -11.98 7.03 9.95
C THR A 14 -11.80 5.80 9.05
N ILE A 15 -11.47 4.65 9.62
CA ILE A 15 -11.32 3.39 8.87
C ILE A 15 -12.66 2.93 8.29
N ARG A 16 -13.77 3.09 9.01
CA ARG A 16 -15.11 2.77 8.47
C ARG A 16 -15.46 3.66 7.28
N ASP A 17 -15.14 4.95 7.36
CA ASP A 17 -15.36 5.89 6.25
C ASP A 17 -14.54 5.49 5.02
N LEU A 18 -13.26 5.14 5.20
CA LEU A 18 -12.42 4.62 4.11
C LEU A 18 -12.93 3.30 3.56
N LYS A 19 -13.41 2.38 4.42
CA LYS A 19 -13.94 1.07 4.01
C LYS A 19 -15.24 1.22 3.21
N ALA A 20 -16.05 2.22 3.54
CA ALA A 20 -17.26 2.56 2.78
C ALA A 20 -16.93 3.07 1.36
N VAL A 21 -15.75 3.66 1.16
CA VAL A 21 -15.22 3.97 -0.18
C VAL A 21 -14.73 2.69 -0.86
N ASP A 22 -13.80 1.96 -0.23
CA ASP A 22 -13.29 0.69 -0.73
C ASP A 22 -12.58 -0.11 0.38
N PHE A 23 -12.77 -1.43 0.41
CA PHE A 23 -12.10 -2.31 1.37
C PHE A 23 -10.57 -2.26 1.23
N GLU A 24 -10.05 -2.30 -0.01
CA GLU A 24 -8.61 -2.30 -0.28
C GLU A 24 -7.98 -0.97 0.14
N LEU A 25 -8.68 0.15 -0.05
CA LEU A 25 -8.21 1.46 0.41
C LEU A 25 -8.06 1.51 1.93
N ALA A 26 -9.09 1.07 2.66
CA ALA A 26 -9.01 0.97 4.12
C ALA A 26 -7.90 0.01 4.57
N TYR A 27 -7.70 -1.08 3.82
CA TYR A 27 -6.65 -2.06 4.08
C TYR A 27 -5.26 -1.47 3.93
N LEU A 28 -4.97 -0.82 2.81
CA LEU A 28 -3.72 -0.12 2.58
C LEU A 28 -3.49 0.98 3.62
N ALA A 29 -4.52 1.77 3.96
CA ALA A 29 -4.43 2.82 4.96
C ALA A 29 -4.04 2.27 6.33
N LEU A 30 -4.70 1.19 6.78
CA LEU A 30 -4.42 0.59 8.08
C LEU A 30 -3.06 -0.14 8.11
N LEU A 31 -2.69 -0.86 7.04
CA LEU A 31 -1.34 -1.44 6.90
C LEU A 31 -0.25 -0.37 7.00
N THR A 32 -0.49 0.80 6.41
CA THR A 32 0.48 1.91 6.41
C THR A 32 0.52 2.60 7.76
N CYS A 33 -0.63 2.87 8.37
CA CYS A 33 -0.76 3.47 9.70
C CYS A 33 -0.04 2.64 10.76
N GLU A 34 -0.15 1.31 10.69
CA GLU A 34 0.53 0.36 11.59
C GLU A 34 2.02 0.16 11.25
N GLY A 35 2.53 0.78 10.17
CA GLY A 35 3.92 0.65 9.73
C GLY A 35 4.28 -0.69 9.11
N ILE A 36 3.28 -1.51 8.75
CA ILE A 36 3.50 -2.78 8.04
C ILE A 36 3.92 -2.49 6.59
N LYS A 37 3.26 -1.50 5.95
CA LYS A 37 3.69 -0.94 4.66
C LYS A 37 4.34 0.43 4.89
N PRO A 38 5.56 0.70 4.38
CA PRO A 38 6.19 2.01 4.52
C PRO A 38 5.47 3.10 3.70
N LEU A 39 5.02 2.73 2.49
CA LEU A 39 4.23 3.54 1.57
C LEU A 39 3.12 2.67 0.98
N SER A 40 1.97 3.27 0.72
CA SER A 40 0.90 2.67 -0.08
C SER A 40 0.46 3.61 -1.19
N ARG A 41 -0.10 3.01 -2.24
CA ARG A 41 -0.60 3.69 -3.42
C ARG A 41 -2.03 3.26 -3.70
N TRP A 42 -2.89 4.22 -4.01
CA TRP A 42 -4.25 4.02 -4.45
C TRP A 42 -4.44 4.58 -5.85
N GLU A 43 -4.78 3.71 -6.81
CA GLU A 43 -4.81 4.04 -8.23
C GLU A 43 -6.20 4.50 -8.71
N LYS A 44 -7.22 4.50 -7.83
CA LYS A 44 -8.57 4.96 -8.16
C LYS A 44 -8.74 6.46 -7.80
N PRO A 45 -9.68 7.16 -8.47
CA PRO A 45 -10.00 8.54 -8.12
C PRO A 45 -10.30 8.70 -6.64
N THR A 46 -9.76 9.75 -6.05
CA THR A 46 -9.86 10.04 -4.62
C THR A 46 -10.45 11.43 -4.46
N ASP A 47 -11.56 11.57 -3.74
CA ASP A 47 -12.14 12.88 -3.42
C ASP A 47 -11.47 13.50 -2.18
N ASP A 48 -11.83 14.74 -1.87
CA ASP A 48 -11.21 15.46 -0.74
C ASP A 48 -11.62 14.87 0.62
N ARG A 49 -12.80 14.24 0.71
CA ARG A 49 -13.23 13.52 1.93
C ARG A 49 -12.32 12.33 2.22
N THR A 50 -11.98 11.56 1.19
CA THR A 50 -11.07 10.42 1.30
C THR A 50 -9.67 10.88 1.71
N LEU A 51 -9.17 11.99 1.16
CA LEU A 51 -7.89 12.57 1.57
C LEU A 51 -7.90 13.07 3.03
N ILE A 52 -9.00 13.66 3.48
CA ILE A 52 -9.19 14.08 4.88
C ILE A 52 -9.18 12.86 5.79
N ALA A 53 -9.88 11.78 5.41
CA ALA A 53 -9.90 10.54 6.18
C ALA A 53 -8.49 9.91 6.29
N LEU A 54 -7.75 9.80 5.19
CA LEU A 54 -6.36 9.32 5.24
C LEU A 54 -5.48 10.17 6.16
N ARG A 55 -5.62 11.51 6.12
CA ARG A 55 -4.91 12.41 7.04
C ARG A 55 -5.37 12.27 8.49
N GLY A 56 -6.66 11.98 8.72
CA GLY A 56 -7.22 11.67 10.04
C GLY A 56 -6.60 10.44 10.68
N MET A 57 -6.05 9.51 9.88
CA MET A 57 -5.24 8.38 10.36
C MET A 57 -3.78 8.76 10.68
N GLY A 58 -3.41 10.04 10.59
CA GLY A 58 -2.04 10.50 10.80
C GLY A 58 -1.11 10.21 9.61
N LEU A 59 -1.66 9.97 8.42
CA LEU A 59 -0.88 9.71 7.20
C LEU A 59 -0.64 11.00 6.42
N TYR A 60 0.58 11.17 5.93
CA TYR A 60 0.87 12.12 4.86
C TYR A 60 0.29 11.59 3.56
N THR A 61 -0.33 12.47 2.77
CA THR A 61 -1.01 12.12 1.52
C THR A 61 -0.60 13.05 0.40
N GLU A 62 -0.44 12.51 -0.80
CA GLU A 62 -0.16 13.27 -2.01
C GLU A 62 -0.82 12.65 -3.23
N ARG A 63 -1.40 13.47 -4.10
CA ARG A 63 -1.86 13.04 -5.43
C ARG A 63 -0.70 13.17 -6.42
N ILE A 64 -0.33 12.07 -7.04
CA ILE A 64 0.73 11.99 -8.05
C ILE A 64 0.09 11.82 -9.41
N ARG A 65 0.40 12.74 -10.32
CA ARG A 65 0.05 12.58 -11.72
C ARG A 65 1.03 11.63 -12.40
N ARG A 66 0.52 10.58 -13.04
CA ARG A 66 1.28 9.62 -13.86
C ARG A 66 0.72 9.56 -15.27
N LYS A 67 1.46 8.91 -16.17
CA LYS A 67 1.02 8.70 -17.56
C LYS A 67 0.98 7.21 -17.84
N VAL A 68 -0.07 6.73 -18.50
CA VAL A 68 -0.01 5.40 -19.12
C VAL A 68 1.01 5.44 -20.27
N ARG A 69 1.45 4.27 -20.75
CA ARG A 69 2.44 4.17 -21.84
C ARG A 69 2.03 4.94 -23.12
N LEU A 70 0.73 5.05 -23.37
CA LEU A 70 0.15 5.80 -24.50
C LEU A 70 0.00 7.32 -24.23
N GLY A 71 0.53 7.83 -23.11
CA GLY A 71 0.57 9.26 -22.78
C GLY A 71 -0.64 9.83 -22.05
N LYS A 72 -1.76 9.09 -21.95
CA LYS A 72 -2.92 9.52 -21.15
C LYS A 72 -2.53 9.66 -19.68
N ALA A 73 -2.75 10.85 -19.12
CA ALA A 73 -2.50 11.10 -17.72
C ALA A 73 -3.61 10.52 -16.83
N PHE A 74 -3.24 10.10 -15.63
CA PHE A 74 -4.15 9.74 -14.55
C PHE A 74 -3.49 10.12 -13.22
N ASP A 75 -4.31 10.24 -12.18
CA ASP A 75 -3.84 10.53 -10.84
C ASP A 75 -3.92 9.28 -9.97
N GLU A 76 -2.90 9.08 -9.15
CA GLU A 76 -2.87 8.08 -8.07
C GLU A 76 -2.61 8.82 -6.75
N THR A 77 -3.20 8.34 -5.66
CA THR A 77 -2.96 8.88 -4.31
C THR A 77 -1.95 8.01 -3.60
N ILE A 78 -0.84 8.59 -3.17
CA ILE A 78 0.14 7.92 -2.30
C ILE A 78 0.01 8.40 -0.86
N PHE A 79 0.33 7.52 0.08
CA PHE A 79 0.30 7.86 1.50
C PHE A 79 1.27 7.03 2.34
N SER A 80 1.81 7.68 3.37
CA SER A 80 2.89 7.16 4.24
C SER A 80 2.79 7.79 5.63
N ARG A 81 3.45 7.17 6.61
CA ARG A 81 3.70 7.77 7.93
C ARG A 81 4.75 8.88 7.91
N THR A 82 5.52 9.01 6.83
CA THR A 82 6.59 10.00 6.67
C THR A 82 6.50 10.68 5.30
N CYS A 83 6.78 11.98 5.24
CA CYS A 83 6.82 12.72 3.97
C CYS A 83 7.96 12.27 3.06
N MET A 84 9.08 11.78 3.62
CA MET A 84 10.24 11.35 2.83
C MET A 84 9.91 10.25 1.81
N HIS A 85 9.04 9.27 2.16
CA HIS A 85 8.64 8.26 1.17
C HIS A 85 7.82 8.85 0.02
N LEU A 86 7.01 9.89 0.29
CA LEU A 86 6.23 10.59 -0.76
C LEU A 86 7.17 11.35 -1.69
N GLU A 87 8.14 12.07 -1.12
CA GLU A 87 9.14 12.83 -1.87
C GLU A 87 9.97 11.93 -2.79
N ILE A 88 10.46 10.79 -2.27
CA ILE A 88 11.20 9.81 -3.07
C ILE A 88 10.29 9.26 -4.18
N TYR A 89 9.06 8.85 -3.85
CA TYR A 89 8.12 8.35 -4.85
C TYR A 89 7.86 9.39 -5.96
N ALA A 90 7.58 10.64 -5.58
CA ALA A 90 7.32 11.72 -6.52
C ALA A 90 8.53 11.99 -7.43
N ALA A 91 9.75 12.02 -6.88
CA ALA A 91 10.98 12.23 -7.65
C ALA A 91 11.19 11.15 -8.73
N HIS A 92 10.82 9.91 -8.42
CA HIS A 92 10.96 8.78 -9.34
C HIS A 92 9.82 8.70 -10.37
N PHE A 93 8.58 9.05 -10.01
CA PHE A 93 7.41 8.67 -10.81
C PHE A 93 6.51 9.81 -11.30
N ARG A 94 6.60 11.02 -10.73
CA ARG A 94 5.72 12.14 -11.13
C ARG A 94 5.92 12.50 -12.60
N ASP A 95 4.81 12.66 -13.31
CA ASP A 95 4.74 12.98 -14.75
C ASP A 95 5.46 12.00 -15.67
N ARG A 96 5.88 10.84 -15.14
CA ARG A 96 6.54 9.78 -15.90
C ARG A 96 5.54 8.70 -16.36
N PRO A 97 5.81 8.04 -17.49
CA PRO A 97 5.06 6.88 -17.91
C PRO A 97 5.19 5.73 -16.91
N VAL A 98 4.13 4.96 -16.73
CA VAL A 98 4.21 3.65 -16.06
C VAL A 98 5.05 2.71 -16.93
N ASP A 99 6.10 2.15 -16.35
CA ASP A 99 6.92 1.10 -16.94
C ASP A 99 7.10 -0.07 -15.97
N LYS A 100 7.64 -1.19 -16.48
CA LYS A 100 7.95 -2.40 -15.70
C LYS A 100 9.45 -2.73 -15.76
N SER A 101 10.28 -1.70 -15.88
CA SER A 101 11.73 -1.88 -15.87
C SER A 101 12.20 -2.47 -14.54
N ALA A 102 13.34 -3.14 -14.57
CA ALA A 102 13.96 -3.68 -13.37
C ALA A 102 14.24 -2.60 -12.32
N GLU A 103 14.55 -1.38 -12.74
CA GLU A 103 14.78 -0.24 -11.85
C GLU A 103 13.48 0.18 -11.16
N THR A 104 12.41 0.42 -11.92
CA THR A 104 11.09 0.79 -11.38
C THR A 104 10.59 -0.22 -10.38
N VAL A 105 10.66 -1.52 -10.71
CA VAL A 105 10.24 -2.59 -9.80
C VAL A 105 11.05 -2.61 -8.49
N ARG A 106 12.35 -2.31 -8.54
CA ARG A 106 13.18 -2.24 -7.33
C ARG A 106 12.83 -1.03 -6.46
N VAL A 107 12.62 0.13 -7.07
CA VAL A 107 12.22 1.35 -6.35
C VAL A 107 10.85 1.17 -5.71
N GLU A 108 9.85 0.67 -6.46
CA GLU A 108 8.53 0.34 -5.92
C GLU A 108 8.63 -0.71 -4.81
N GLY A 109 9.43 -1.76 -5.01
CA GLY A 109 9.64 -2.81 -4.02
C GLY A 109 10.21 -2.28 -2.71
N PHE A 110 11.18 -1.36 -2.78
CA PHE A 110 11.73 -0.69 -1.61
C PHE A 110 10.68 0.17 -0.90
N LEU A 111 10.00 1.07 -1.64
CA LEU A 111 9.05 2.00 -1.06
C LEU A 111 7.82 1.30 -0.47
N PHE A 112 7.32 0.25 -1.12
CA PHE A 112 6.15 -0.49 -0.69
C PHE A 112 6.43 -1.58 0.35
N GLY A 113 7.70 -1.79 0.72
CA GLY A 113 8.13 -2.73 1.74
C GLY A 113 8.09 -4.20 1.30
N TYR A 114 8.30 -4.47 0.01
CA TYR A 114 8.27 -5.83 -0.51
C TYR A 114 9.57 -6.58 -0.16
N PRO A 115 9.50 -7.89 0.14
CA PRO A 115 10.69 -8.69 0.37
C PRO A 115 11.70 -8.58 -0.79
N PRO A 116 12.98 -8.25 -0.55
CA PRO A 116 13.97 -8.10 -1.62
C PRO A 116 14.13 -9.34 -2.49
N CYS A 117 13.96 -10.54 -1.92
CA CYS A 117 13.98 -11.79 -2.67
C CYS A 117 12.78 -11.92 -3.63
N CYS A 118 11.58 -11.49 -3.22
CA CYS A 118 10.40 -11.45 -4.07
C CYS A 118 10.56 -10.44 -5.21
N VAL A 119 11.08 -9.24 -4.91
CA VAL A 119 11.37 -8.20 -5.90
C VAL A 119 12.39 -8.71 -6.92
N SER A 120 13.50 -9.26 -6.46
CA SER A 120 14.57 -9.79 -7.32
C SER A 120 14.08 -10.91 -8.22
N HIS A 121 13.23 -11.80 -7.69
CA HIS A 121 12.62 -12.86 -8.47
C HIS A 121 11.63 -12.31 -9.50
N TYR A 122 10.76 -11.37 -9.10
CA TYR A 122 9.78 -10.77 -9.99
C TYR A 122 10.44 -10.05 -11.17
N VAL A 123 11.56 -9.36 -10.95
CA VAL A 123 12.35 -8.75 -12.04
C VAL A 123 12.83 -9.79 -13.06
N ARG A 124 13.19 -11.00 -12.62
CA ARG A 124 13.70 -12.07 -13.51
C ARG A 124 12.59 -12.86 -14.17
N GLN A 125 11.55 -13.20 -13.41
CA GLN A 125 10.43 -14.03 -13.84
C GLN A 125 9.17 -13.58 -13.08
N PRO A 126 8.46 -12.58 -13.64
CA PRO A 126 7.19 -12.11 -13.08
C PRO A 126 6.18 -13.25 -12.98
N TYR A 127 5.44 -13.30 -11.88
CA TYR A 127 4.33 -14.25 -11.67
C TYR A 127 4.73 -15.74 -11.76
N ALA A 128 5.98 -16.08 -11.45
CA ALA A 128 6.41 -17.47 -11.36
C ALA A 128 5.63 -18.24 -10.26
N PRO A 129 5.48 -19.56 -10.35
CA PRO A 129 4.78 -20.33 -9.31
C PRO A 129 5.29 -20.07 -7.90
N HIS A 130 4.37 -19.92 -6.94
CA HIS A 130 4.67 -19.76 -5.51
C HIS A 130 4.09 -20.91 -4.68
N GLU A 131 4.57 -21.04 -3.44
CA GLU A 131 4.17 -22.12 -2.52
C GLU A 131 3.17 -21.65 -1.46
N PHE A 132 2.81 -20.36 -1.44
CA PHE A 132 1.85 -19.82 -0.48
C PHE A 132 0.40 -20.20 -0.82
N PRO A 133 -0.44 -20.48 0.20
CA PRO A 133 -1.89 -20.62 0.01
C PRO A 133 -2.48 -19.41 -0.71
N MET A 134 -3.36 -19.64 -1.68
CA MET A 134 -3.96 -18.56 -2.49
C MET A 134 -4.68 -17.50 -1.63
N GLN A 135 -5.29 -17.90 -0.52
CA GLN A 135 -5.95 -16.98 0.42
C GLN A 135 -4.97 -15.99 1.06
N GLN A 136 -3.75 -16.45 1.36
CA GLN A 136 -2.68 -15.59 1.89
C GLN A 136 -2.07 -14.72 0.79
N GLN A 137 -1.85 -15.27 -0.40
CA GLN A 137 -1.37 -14.49 -1.53
C GLN A 137 -2.35 -13.37 -1.93
N ALA A 138 -3.66 -13.61 -1.79
CA ALA A 138 -4.71 -12.64 -2.13
C ALA A 138 -4.74 -11.40 -1.24
N ILE A 139 -4.21 -11.47 -0.02
CA ILE A 139 -4.12 -10.32 0.89
C ILE A 139 -2.76 -9.61 0.78
N LEU A 140 -1.81 -10.16 0.03
CA LEU A 140 -0.49 -9.55 -0.19
C LEU A 140 -0.51 -8.62 -1.41
N PHE A 141 0.25 -7.53 -1.33
CA PHE A 141 0.45 -6.60 -2.45
C PHE A 141 1.73 -6.88 -3.26
N HIS A 142 2.41 -7.99 -2.98
CA HIS A 142 3.55 -8.47 -3.75
C HIS A 142 3.38 -9.94 -4.13
N TRP A 143 3.97 -10.31 -5.25
CA TRP A 143 4.02 -11.70 -5.67
C TRP A 143 5.12 -12.44 -4.90
N THR A 144 4.76 -13.51 -4.19
CA THR A 144 5.72 -14.26 -3.38
C THR A 144 6.63 -15.13 -4.27
N CYS A 145 7.92 -15.19 -3.94
CA CYS A 145 8.84 -16.13 -4.59
C CYS A 145 8.90 -17.47 -3.83
N ARG A 146 9.29 -18.53 -4.53
CA ARG A 146 9.54 -19.84 -3.92
C ARG A 146 10.61 -19.74 -2.84
N GLY A 147 10.38 -20.34 -1.68
CA GLY A 147 11.31 -20.30 -0.54
C GLY A 147 11.47 -18.93 0.12
N CYS A 148 10.51 -18.00 -0.04
CA CYS A 148 10.57 -16.71 0.64
C CYS A 148 10.55 -16.85 2.17
N VAL A 149 11.59 -16.36 2.86
CA VAL A 149 11.69 -16.40 4.33
C VAL A 149 11.10 -15.18 5.04
N ILE A 150 10.87 -14.08 4.31
CA ILE A 150 10.37 -12.83 4.89
C ILE A 150 8.83 -12.83 4.89
N THR A 151 8.19 -13.25 3.79
CA THR A 151 6.72 -13.26 3.70
C THR A 151 6.04 -14.00 4.85
N PRO A 152 6.51 -15.18 5.32
CA PRO A 152 5.91 -15.87 6.46
C PRO A 152 5.84 -15.00 7.73
N SER A 153 6.84 -14.14 7.96
CA SER A 153 6.82 -13.20 9.08
C SER A 153 5.86 -12.02 8.90
N LEU A 154 5.50 -11.68 7.66
CA LEU A 154 4.55 -10.61 7.35
C LEU A 154 3.09 -11.07 7.47
N ILE A 155 2.80 -12.32 7.10
CA ILE A 155 1.45 -12.88 7.04
C ILE A 155 0.61 -12.63 8.30
N PRO A 156 1.10 -12.89 9.53
CA PRO A 156 0.31 -12.67 10.74
C PRO A 156 -0.19 -11.23 10.89
N TYR A 157 0.62 -10.25 10.47
CA TYR A 157 0.25 -8.83 10.51
C TYR A 157 -0.81 -8.51 9.46
N TYR A 158 -0.63 -9.00 8.23
CA TYR A 158 -1.59 -8.84 7.15
C TYR A 158 -2.95 -9.46 7.49
N GLU A 159 -2.97 -10.68 8.02
CA GLU A 159 -4.19 -11.38 8.45
C GLU A 159 -4.87 -10.66 9.62
N ARG A 160 -4.11 -10.15 10.59
CA ARG A 160 -4.64 -9.37 11.71
C ARG A 160 -5.41 -8.15 11.21
N ILE A 161 -4.79 -7.36 10.32
CA ILE A 161 -5.43 -6.16 9.75
C ILE A 161 -6.65 -6.54 8.91
N HIS A 162 -6.54 -7.61 8.10
CA HIS A 162 -7.66 -8.09 7.29
C HIS A 162 -8.85 -8.50 8.17
N ARG A 163 -8.62 -9.23 9.27
CA ARG A 163 -9.67 -9.61 10.24
C ARG A 163 -10.31 -8.40 10.93
N ILE A 164 -9.51 -7.40 11.32
CA ILE A 164 -10.03 -6.15 11.89
C ILE A 164 -10.99 -5.49 10.90
N LEU A 165 -10.60 -5.37 9.63
CA LEU A 165 -11.46 -4.77 8.62
C LEU A 165 -12.68 -5.61 8.29
N GLN A 166 -12.59 -6.94 8.31
CA GLN A 166 -13.76 -7.80 8.11
C GLN A 166 -14.80 -7.63 9.23
N ALA A 167 -14.36 -7.35 10.45
CA ALA A 167 -15.25 -7.18 11.61
C ALA A 167 -15.85 -5.76 11.75
N LEU A 168 -15.28 -4.76 11.07
CA LEU A 168 -15.76 -3.37 11.08
C LEU A 168 -16.95 -3.11 10.16
#